data_AF-W4GJ94-F1
#
_entry.id   AF-W4GJ94-F1
#
_cell.length_a   1.000
_cell.length_b   1.000
_cell.length_c   1.000
_cell.angle_alpha   90.00
_cell.angle_beta   90.00
_cell.angle_gamma   90.00
#
_symmetry.space_group_name_H-M   'P 1'
#
loop_
_entity.id
_entity.type
_entity.pdbx_description
1 polymer ?
#
loop_
_entity_poly.entity_id
_entity_poly.type
_entity_poly.pdbx_seq_one_letter_code
_entity_poly.pdbx_strand_id
1 'polypeptide(L)'
;MPRNGNFRKTYYKSLGVPVLHSAEVEASFAALLGQDTPASALLINITQLVRLTLEFGLPPKYRRHVWWVVSSIVPLVRDTETDTWEHSRNEKRAIYNDVLAAADVCLIDADLEPSTPSSHVLRVVRFYVDHVRPHLRHPSPNDDTNQAFDWVLDEAWVADSVARAVVLVMDDPSDQFWCTLAFLSILDRGFHTLQQPTSVSLQDLHQASPETLELVICRIVATIVH
;
A
#
# COMPACT_ATOMS: atom_id res chain seq x y z
N MET A 1 11.23 3.24 26.53
CA MET A 1 10.76 2.16 27.44
C MET A 1 9.95 1.14 26.66
N PRO A 2 10.44 -0.09 26.42
CA PRO A 2 9.69 -1.14 25.73
C PRO A 2 9.27 -2.21 26.75
N ARG A 3 8.06 -2.11 27.32
CA ARG A 3 7.53 -3.13 28.25
C ARG A 3 6.23 -3.79 27.80
N ASN A 4 5.44 -3.18 26.92
CA ASN A 4 4.09 -3.68 26.59
C ASN A 4 4.06 -4.93 25.68
N GLY A 5 5.07 -5.15 24.82
CA GLY A 5 5.09 -6.32 23.92
C GLY A 5 5.26 -7.67 24.64
N ASN A 6 5.98 -7.67 25.78
CA ASN A 6 6.23 -8.90 26.55
C ASN A 6 5.05 -9.29 27.43
N PHE A 7 4.23 -8.35 27.89
CA PHE A 7 3.04 -8.68 28.71
C PHE A 7 2.00 -9.46 27.93
N ARG A 8 1.68 -9.06 26.69
CA ARG A 8 0.70 -9.77 25.85
C ARG A 8 1.12 -11.22 25.58
N LYS A 9 2.39 -11.44 25.18
CA LYS A 9 2.93 -12.78 24.92
C LYS A 9 2.93 -13.66 26.18
N THR A 10 3.29 -13.09 27.33
CA THR A 10 3.31 -13.84 28.60
C THR A 10 1.90 -14.19 29.08
N TYR A 11 0.95 -13.26 28.90
CA TYR A 11 -0.46 -13.45 29.23
C TYR A 11 -1.12 -14.54 28.38
N TYR A 12 -0.97 -14.50 27.05
CA TYR A 12 -1.55 -15.54 26.18
C TYR A 12 -0.91 -16.93 26.39
N LYS A 13 0.40 -16.98 26.65
CA LYS A 13 1.09 -18.23 27.02
C LYS A 13 0.54 -18.81 28.33
N SER A 14 0.17 -17.97 29.30
CA SER A 14 -0.44 -18.41 30.56
C SER A 14 -1.90 -18.90 30.41
N LEU A 15 -2.59 -18.48 29.36
CA LEU A 15 -3.96 -18.90 29.04
C LEU A 15 -4.03 -20.16 28.15
N GLY A 16 -2.89 -20.77 27.82
CA GLY A 16 -2.84 -21.92 26.91
C GLY A 16 -3.20 -21.58 25.46
N VAL A 17 -3.30 -20.29 25.12
CA VAL A 17 -3.51 -19.83 23.75
C VAL A 17 -2.18 -19.95 23.00
N PRO A 18 -2.13 -20.64 21.85
CA PRO A 18 -0.90 -20.76 21.08
C PRO A 18 -0.42 -19.36 20.69
N VAL A 19 0.70 -18.92 21.25
CA VAL A 19 1.38 -17.69 20.82
C VAL A 19 2.33 -18.09 19.70
N LEU A 20 1.99 -17.73 18.46
CA LEU A 20 2.92 -17.92 17.35
C LEU A 20 4.23 -17.18 17.65
N HIS A 21 5.33 -17.92 17.60
CA HIS A 21 6.66 -17.36 17.74
C HIS A 21 6.99 -16.52 16.50
N SER A 22 7.91 -15.56 16.62
CA SER A 22 8.29 -14.67 15.51
C SER A 22 8.67 -15.45 14.24
N ALA A 23 9.32 -16.61 14.40
CA ALA A 23 9.70 -17.50 13.31
C ALA A 23 8.48 -18.15 12.61
N GLU A 24 7.44 -18.50 13.35
CA GLU A 24 6.24 -19.14 12.80
C GLU A 24 5.37 -18.11 12.04
N VAL A 25 5.31 -16.87 12.54
CA VAL A 25 4.69 -15.74 11.83
C VAL A 25 5.42 -15.49 10.51
N GLU A 26 6.74 -15.42 10.55
CA GLU A 26 7.56 -15.21 9.34
C GLU A 26 7.38 -16.34 8.31
N ALA A 27 7.37 -17.61 8.75
CA ALA A 27 7.10 -18.75 7.87
C ALA A 27 5.69 -18.67 7.25
N SER A 28 4.70 -18.19 8.00
CA SER A 28 3.34 -18.00 7.48
C SER A 28 3.29 -16.96 6.35
N PHE A 29 4.00 -15.83 6.50
CA PHE A 29 4.14 -14.84 5.42
C PHE A 29 4.90 -15.41 4.22
N ALA A 30 5.98 -16.13 4.46
CA ALA A 30 6.76 -16.74 3.39
C ALA A 30 5.95 -17.78 2.61
N ALA A 31 5.14 -18.59 3.28
CA ALA A 31 4.25 -19.55 2.64
C ALA A 31 3.19 -18.85 1.78
N LEU A 32 2.51 -17.82 2.31
CA LEU A 32 1.48 -17.07 1.56
C LEU A 32 2.05 -16.31 0.36
N LEU A 33 3.29 -15.85 0.46
CA LEU A 33 3.98 -15.16 -0.63
C LEU A 33 4.66 -16.14 -1.60
N GLY A 34 4.72 -17.44 -1.31
CA GLY A 34 5.42 -18.43 -2.15
C GLY A 34 6.94 -18.28 -2.11
N GLN A 35 7.51 -17.91 -0.96
CA GLN A 35 8.94 -17.76 -0.74
C GLN A 35 9.56 -18.96 -0.01
N ASP A 36 8.76 -19.75 0.72
CA ASP A 36 9.24 -20.94 1.45
C ASP A 36 9.18 -22.24 0.63
N THR A 37 8.19 -22.37 -0.25
CA THR A 37 8.02 -23.55 -1.10
C THR A 37 7.85 -23.13 -2.56
N PRO A 38 8.75 -23.53 -3.47
CA PRO A 38 8.66 -23.19 -4.89
C PRO A 38 7.60 -24.06 -5.55
N ALA A 39 6.32 -23.74 -5.31
CA ALA A 39 5.27 -24.18 -6.20
C ALA A 39 5.42 -23.38 -7.51
N SER A 40 5.40 -24.05 -8.67
CA SER A 40 5.54 -23.39 -9.97
C SER A 40 4.53 -22.25 -10.15
N ALA A 41 3.33 -22.39 -9.59
CA ALA A 41 2.33 -21.33 -9.51
C ALA A 41 1.61 -21.33 -8.14
N LEU A 42 1.34 -20.14 -7.62
CA LEU A 42 0.64 -19.89 -6.37
C LEU A 42 -0.41 -18.78 -6.56
N LEU A 43 -1.61 -18.98 -6.01
CA LEU A 43 -2.59 -17.91 -5.86
C LEU A 43 -2.48 -17.32 -4.44
N ILE A 44 -2.15 -16.04 -4.37
CA ILE A 44 -1.98 -15.31 -3.12
C ILE A 44 -3.34 -15.00 -2.51
N ASN A 45 -3.56 -15.50 -1.30
CA ASN A 45 -4.76 -15.22 -0.54
C ASN A 45 -4.61 -13.87 0.19
N ILE A 46 -5.07 -12.79 -0.45
CA ILE A 46 -5.00 -11.43 0.11
C ILE A 46 -5.75 -11.32 1.44
N THR A 47 -6.88 -12.01 1.61
CA THR A 47 -7.65 -12.01 2.86
C THR A 47 -6.85 -12.57 4.03
N GLN A 48 -6.16 -13.69 3.83
CA GLN A 48 -5.29 -14.29 4.85
C GLN A 48 -4.08 -13.40 5.14
N LEU A 49 -3.48 -12.81 4.10
CA LEU A 49 -2.33 -11.90 4.24
C LEU A 49 -2.67 -10.64 5.05
N VAL A 50 -3.85 -10.05 4.80
CA VAL A 50 -4.39 -8.92 5.55
C VAL A 50 -4.67 -9.30 6.99
N ARG A 51 -5.31 -10.44 7.24
CA ARG A 51 -5.58 -10.93 8.61
C ARG A 51 -4.30 -11.15 9.41
N LEU A 52 -3.30 -11.81 8.83
CA LEU A 52 -2.01 -12.02 9.51
C LEU A 52 -1.33 -10.69 9.84
N THR A 53 -1.35 -9.73 8.89
CA THR A 53 -0.80 -8.39 9.12
C THR A 53 -1.51 -7.68 10.28
N LEU A 54 -2.84 -7.76 10.35
CA LEU A 54 -3.62 -7.12 11.42
C LEU A 54 -3.44 -7.79 12.79
N GLU A 55 -3.23 -9.11 12.84
CA GLU A 55 -3.14 -9.88 14.07
C GLU A 55 -1.71 -9.87 14.66
N PHE A 56 -0.69 -10.00 13.82
CA PHE A 56 0.70 -10.21 14.24
C PHE A 56 1.66 -9.08 13.84
N GLY A 57 1.22 -8.15 13.00
CA GLY A 57 2.08 -7.15 12.36
C GLY A 57 2.85 -7.74 11.17
N LEU A 58 3.31 -6.87 10.27
CA LEU A 58 4.04 -7.26 9.07
C LEU A 58 5.56 -7.31 9.33
N PRO A 59 6.23 -8.47 9.17
CA PRO A 59 7.67 -8.54 9.28
C PRO A 59 8.36 -7.64 8.24
N PRO A 60 9.39 -6.84 8.61
CA PRO A 60 10.00 -5.87 7.71
C PRO A 60 10.50 -6.46 6.38
N LYS A 61 11.02 -7.70 6.39
CA LYS A 61 11.49 -8.39 5.17
C LYS A 61 10.40 -8.62 4.11
N TYR A 62 9.15 -8.76 4.52
CA TYR A 62 8.04 -9.02 3.61
C TYR A 62 7.26 -7.76 3.25
N ARG A 63 7.56 -6.62 3.89
CA ARG A 63 6.78 -5.39 3.76
C ARG A 63 6.56 -4.98 2.31
N ARG A 64 7.65 -4.90 1.55
CA ARG A 64 7.62 -4.55 0.13
C ARG A 64 6.72 -5.48 -0.69
N HIS A 65 6.84 -6.78 -0.48
CA HIS A 65 6.09 -7.79 -1.23
C HIS A 65 4.59 -7.72 -0.92
N VAL A 66 4.24 -7.55 0.36
CA VAL A 66 2.85 -7.36 0.76
C VAL A 66 2.29 -6.06 0.20
N TRP A 67 3.06 -4.97 0.21
CA TRP A 67 2.62 -3.71 -0.37
C TRP A 67 2.43 -3.81 -1.89
N TRP A 68 3.27 -4.54 -2.62
CA TRP A 68 3.04 -4.84 -4.04
C TRP A 68 1.71 -5.55 -4.28
N VAL A 69 1.40 -6.57 -3.47
CA VAL A 69 0.15 -7.34 -3.56
C VAL A 69 -1.05 -6.46 -3.23
N VAL A 70 -1.01 -5.75 -2.11
CA VAL A 70 -2.13 -4.91 -1.63
C VAL A 70 -2.39 -3.73 -2.57
N SER A 71 -1.34 -3.15 -3.17
CA SER A 71 -1.46 -2.08 -4.16
C SER A 71 -1.77 -2.57 -5.58
N SER A 72 -1.87 -3.89 -5.80
CA SER A 72 -2.05 -4.48 -7.14
C SER A 72 -0.97 -4.04 -8.14
N ILE A 73 0.26 -3.80 -7.67
CA ILE A 73 1.44 -3.66 -8.55
C ILE A 73 1.75 -4.99 -9.23
N VAL A 74 1.56 -6.08 -8.49
CA VAL A 74 1.72 -7.45 -8.97
C VAL A 74 0.38 -8.17 -8.91
N PRO A 75 0.13 -9.12 -9.83
CA PRO A 75 -1.05 -9.98 -9.77
C PRO A 75 -1.02 -10.89 -8.54
N LEU A 76 -2.21 -11.32 -8.09
CA LEU A 76 -2.35 -12.32 -7.03
C LEU A 76 -1.85 -13.69 -7.46
N VAL A 77 -1.83 -13.97 -8.76
CA VAL A 77 -1.18 -15.17 -9.30
C VAL A 77 0.31 -14.91 -9.39
N ARG A 78 1.10 -15.73 -8.70
CA ARG A 78 2.55 -15.73 -8.76
C ARG A 78 3.03 -17.02 -9.39
N ASP A 79 3.59 -16.93 -10.58
CA ASP A 79 4.28 -18.02 -11.26
C ASP A 79 5.79 -17.69 -11.30
N THR A 80 6.60 -18.56 -10.71
CA THR A 80 8.05 -18.36 -10.58
C THR A 80 8.83 -18.79 -11.81
N GLU A 81 8.26 -19.64 -12.67
CA GLU A 81 8.91 -20.07 -13.92
C GLU A 81 8.84 -18.97 -14.99
N THR A 82 7.71 -18.26 -15.02
CA THR A 82 7.47 -17.15 -15.96
C THR A 82 7.72 -15.77 -15.36
N ASP A 83 8.01 -15.71 -14.06
CA ASP A 83 8.22 -14.48 -13.29
C ASP A 83 7.14 -13.42 -13.54
N THR A 84 5.88 -13.82 -13.35
CA THR A 84 4.68 -12.98 -13.59
C THR A 84 4.74 -11.63 -12.90
N TRP A 85 5.43 -11.57 -11.75
CA TRP A 85 5.58 -10.35 -10.97
C TRP A 85 6.52 -9.36 -11.66
N GLU A 86 7.69 -9.81 -12.11
CA GLU A 86 8.60 -8.95 -12.84
C GLU A 86 8.02 -8.51 -14.18
N HIS A 87 7.28 -9.39 -14.86
CA HIS A 87 6.55 -9.01 -16.06
C HIS A 87 5.55 -7.87 -15.81
N SER A 88 4.65 -8.01 -14.81
CA SER A 88 3.69 -6.97 -14.43
C SER A 88 4.36 -5.65 -14.03
N ARG A 89 5.48 -5.74 -13.29
CA ARG A 89 6.27 -4.56 -12.90
C ARG A 89 6.91 -3.89 -14.10
N ASN A 90 7.41 -4.63 -15.08
CA ASN A 90 7.97 -4.09 -16.31
C ASN A 90 6.93 -3.32 -17.14
N GLU A 91 5.71 -3.85 -17.26
CA GLU A 91 4.60 -3.15 -17.93
C GLU A 91 4.25 -1.85 -17.19
N LYS A 92 4.10 -1.92 -15.87
CA LYS A 92 3.85 -0.74 -15.02
C LYS A 92 4.97 0.30 -15.12
N ARG A 93 6.23 -0.14 -15.23
CA ARG A 93 7.38 0.74 -15.42
C ARG A 93 7.35 1.45 -16.77
N ALA A 94 6.97 0.75 -17.84
CA ALA A 94 6.80 1.37 -19.16
C ALA A 94 5.73 2.47 -19.11
N ILE A 95 4.56 2.18 -18.54
CA ILE A 95 3.48 3.16 -18.39
C ILE A 95 3.93 4.34 -17.51
N TYR A 96 4.61 4.08 -16.40
CA TYR A 96 5.15 5.14 -15.53
C TYR A 96 6.10 6.05 -16.29
N ASN A 97 7.01 5.50 -17.09
CA ASN A 97 7.97 6.29 -17.86
C ASN A 97 7.26 7.18 -18.90
N ASP A 98 6.19 6.70 -19.53
CA ASP A 98 5.39 7.50 -20.46
C ASP A 98 4.68 8.66 -19.74
N VAL A 99 4.11 8.39 -18.55
CA VAL A 99 3.45 9.41 -17.72
C VAL A 99 4.46 10.44 -17.22
N LEU A 100 5.65 10.00 -16.77
CA LEU A 100 6.71 10.87 -16.31
C LEU A 100 7.21 11.78 -17.43
N ALA A 101 7.46 11.22 -18.62
CA ALA A 101 7.89 11.99 -19.79
C ALA A 101 6.84 13.05 -20.18
N ALA A 102 5.56 12.69 -20.16
CA ALA A 102 4.48 13.64 -20.39
C ALA A 102 4.42 14.72 -19.30
N ALA A 103 4.56 14.35 -18.03
CA ALA A 103 4.56 15.28 -16.91
C ALA A 103 5.72 16.29 -17.02
N ASP A 104 6.93 15.84 -17.35
CA ASP A 104 8.11 16.70 -17.48
C ASP A 104 7.97 17.69 -18.66
N VAL A 105 7.27 17.31 -19.74
CA VAL A 105 6.96 18.21 -20.87
C VAL A 105 5.83 19.18 -20.55
N CYS A 106 4.84 18.77 -19.76
CA CYS A 106 3.68 19.61 -19.45
C CYS A 106 3.90 20.55 -18.25
N LEU A 107 4.79 20.20 -17.33
CA LEU A 107 5.01 20.90 -16.05
C LEU A 107 6.33 21.69 -16.02
N ILE A 108 6.80 22.15 -17.18
CA ILE A 108 8.14 22.74 -17.42
C ILE A 108 8.54 23.83 -16.40
N ASP A 109 7.60 24.50 -15.74
CA ASP A 109 7.85 25.66 -14.85
C ASP A 109 7.21 25.57 -13.44
N ALA A 110 6.87 24.38 -12.94
CA ALA A 110 6.39 24.26 -11.55
C ALA A 110 7.57 24.27 -10.55
N ASP A 111 8.08 25.48 -10.28
CA ASP A 111 8.97 25.94 -9.20
C ASP A 111 10.04 24.97 -8.65
N LEU A 112 11.30 25.41 -8.79
CA LEU A 112 12.57 24.89 -8.28
C LEU A 112 12.69 24.88 -6.73
N GLU A 113 11.68 24.40 -6.02
CA GLU A 113 11.88 23.97 -4.64
C GLU A 113 12.65 22.64 -4.65
N PRO A 114 13.57 22.39 -3.69
CA PRO A 114 14.22 21.09 -3.57
C PRO A 114 13.15 20.00 -3.41
N SER A 115 12.93 19.23 -4.48
CA SER A 115 11.92 18.18 -4.48
C SER A 115 12.37 17.08 -3.53
N THR A 116 11.65 16.89 -2.43
CA THR A 116 11.75 15.64 -1.68
C THR A 116 11.32 14.49 -2.60
N PRO A 117 11.80 13.26 -2.40
CA PRO A 117 11.31 12.12 -3.16
C PRO A 117 9.79 11.96 -3.08
N SER A 118 9.17 12.29 -1.93
CA SER A 118 7.72 12.27 -1.76
C SER A 118 7.01 13.32 -2.62
N SER A 119 7.53 14.55 -2.70
CA SER A 119 6.92 15.60 -3.52
C SER A 119 7.06 15.31 -5.02
N HIS A 120 8.17 14.69 -5.44
CA HIS A 120 8.35 14.23 -6.81
C HIS A 120 7.30 13.18 -7.19
N VAL A 121 7.12 12.13 -6.38
CA VAL A 121 6.11 11.09 -6.62
C VAL A 121 4.71 11.68 -6.68
N LEU A 122 4.36 12.57 -5.73
CA LEU A 122 3.05 13.21 -5.70
C LEU A 122 2.79 14.12 -6.90
N ARG A 123 3.82 14.81 -7.42
CA ARG A 123 3.70 15.61 -8.64
C ARG A 123 3.25 14.75 -9.82
N VAL A 124 3.87 13.57 -9.98
CA VAL A 124 3.52 12.64 -11.06
C VAL A 124 2.14 12.02 -10.82
N VAL A 125 1.79 11.67 -9.58
CA VAL A 125 0.44 11.17 -9.22
C VAL A 125 -0.63 12.20 -9.54
N ARG A 126 -0.44 13.47 -9.16
CA ARG A 126 -1.37 14.56 -9.47
C ARG A 126 -1.51 14.76 -10.98
N PHE A 127 -0.39 14.79 -11.70
CA PHE A 127 -0.44 14.86 -13.17
C PHE A 127 -1.24 13.69 -13.77
N TYR A 128 -1.01 12.47 -13.30
CA TYR A 128 -1.74 11.29 -13.77
C TYR A 128 -3.24 11.41 -13.53
N VAL A 129 -3.64 11.77 -12.31
CA VAL A 129 -5.06 11.90 -11.94
C VAL A 129 -5.73 13.06 -12.69
N ASP A 130 -5.06 14.20 -12.82
CA ASP A 130 -5.66 15.40 -13.43
C ASP A 130 -5.68 15.34 -14.97
N HIS A 131 -4.67 14.73 -15.61
CA HIS A 131 -4.48 14.82 -17.06
C HIS A 131 -4.58 13.48 -17.79
N VAL A 132 -4.18 12.36 -17.18
CA VAL A 132 -4.18 11.04 -17.83
C VAL A 132 -5.45 10.23 -17.51
N ARG A 133 -5.98 10.42 -16.30
CA ARG A 133 -7.17 9.74 -15.79
C ARG A 133 -8.11 10.70 -15.02
N PRO A 134 -8.60 11.78 -15.66
CA PRO A 134 -9.43 12.81 -15.01
C PRO A 134 -10.73 12.26 -14.41
N HIS A 135 -11.24 11.14 -14.93
CA HIS A 135 -12.44 10.47 -14.40
C HIS A 135 -12.23 9.87 -13.00
N LEU A 136 -10.99 9.72 -12.52
CA LEU A 136 -10.75 9.30 -11.15
C LEU A 136 -11.26 10.38 -10.19
N ARG A 137 -10.93 11.65 -10.45
CA ARG A 137 -11.32 12.82 -9.65
C ARG A 137 -12.74 13.33 -9.89
N HIS A 138 -13.22 13.21 -11.12
CA HIS A 138 -14.54 13.73 -11.51
C HIS A 138 -15.43 12.57 -11.97
N PRO A 139 -16.37 12.12 -11.12
CA PRO A 139 -17.20 10.96 -11.45
C PRO A 139 -18.02 11.23 -12.70
N SER A 140 -18.10 10.21 -13.55
CA SER A 140 -19.14 10.16 -14.58
C SER A 140 -20.48 9.96 -13.88
N PRO A 141 -21.55 10.67 -14.25
CA PRO A 141 -22.87 10.56 -13.60
C PRO A 141 -23.51 9.16 -13.65
N ASN A 142 -22.86 8.18 -14.29
CA ASN A 142 -23.35 6.81 -14.47
C ASN A 142 -22.47 5.74 -13.78
N ASP A 143 -21.39 6.10 -13.09
CA ASP A 143 -20.47 5.13 -12.48
C ASP A 143 -19.83 5.62 -11.18
N ASP A 144 -20.55 5.44 -10.07
CA ASP A 144 -20.08 5.76 -8.71
C ASP A 144 -18.99 4.79 -8.21
N THR A 145 -18.76 3.65 -8.89
CA THR A 145 -17.85 2.60 -8.40
C THR A 145 -16.37 2.86 -8.68
N ASN A 146 -16.09 3.80 -9.60
CA ASN A 146 -14.72 4.15 -9.99
C ASN A 146 -14.18 5.43 -9.34
N GLN A 147 -14.98 6.13 -8.54
CA GLN A 147 -14.56 7.36 -7.86
C GLN A 147 -13.36 7.10 -6.94
N ALA A 148 -12.33 7.92 -7.06
CA ALA A 148 -11.17 7.90 -6.18
C ALA A 148 -10.54 9.30 -6.16
N PHE A 149 -9.93 9.66 -5.05
CA PHE A 149 -9.24 10.93 -4.84
C PHE A 149 -10.14 12.18 -4.68
N ASP A 150 -11.33 12.01 -4.09
CA ASP A 150 -12.25 13.10 -3.78
C ASP A 150 -11.71 14.09 -2.74
N TRP A 151 -10.99 13.60 -1.74
CA TRP A 151 -10.48 14.43 -0.64
C TRP A 151 -8.98 14.23 -0.41
N VAL A 152 -8.47 13.02 -0.64
CA VAL A 152 -7.13 12.64 -0.17
C VAL A 152 -6.00 13.41 -0.86
N LEU A 153 -6.17 13.82 -2.12
CA LEU A 153 -5.16 14.60 -2.86
C LEU A 153 -5.17 16.09 -2.52
N ASP A 154 -6.29 16.60 -2.03
CA ASP A 154 -6.47 17.98 -1.61
C ASP A 154 -5.94 18.18 -0.17
N GLU A 155 -6.03 17.13 0.66
CA GLU A 155 -5.35 17.05 1.96
C GLU A 155 -3.84 16.78 1.79
N ALA A 156 -3.10 17.82 1.39
CA ALA A 156 -1.69 17.74 0.98
C ALA A 156 -0.78 17.02 2.00
N TRP A 157 -1.04 17.17 3.30
CA TRP A 157 -0.25 16.55 4.36
C TRP A 157 -0.54 15.05 4.53
N VAL A 158 -1.75 14.59 4.20
CA VAL A 158 -2.08 13.15 4.14
C VAL A 158 -1.38 12.54 2.94
N ALA A 159 -1.53 13.17 1.77
CA ALA A 159 -0.89 12.72 0.54
C ALA A 159 0.64 12.60 0.70
N ASP A 160 1.29 13.62 1.28
CA ASP A 160 2.73 13.61 1.53
C ASP A 160 3.15 12.58 2.58
N SER A 161 2.35 12.36 3.62
CA SER A 161 2.63 11.30 4.60
C SER A 161 2.61 9.90 3.98
N VAL A 162 1.63 9.63 3.10
CA VAL A 162 1.56 8.37 2.33
C VAL A 162 2.76 8.23 1.42
N ALA A 163 3.06 9.25 0.61
CA ALA A 163 4.17 9.21 -0.34
C ALA A 163 5.52 9.03 0.37
N ARG A 164 5.75 9.69 1.51
CA ARG A 164 6.95 9.47 2.33
C ARG A 164 7.07 8.03 2.81
N ALA A 165 6.00 7.45 3.34
CA ALA A 165 6.01 6.07 3.82
C ALA A 165 6.28 5.09 2.66
N VAL A 166 5.74 5.35 1.47
CA VAL A 166 6.00 4.55 0.26
C VAL A 166 7.44 4.63 -0.20
N VAL A 167 8.02 5.83 -0.25
CA VAL A 167 9.45 6.03 -0.59
C VAL A 167 10.37 5.28 0.37
N LEU A 168 10.00 5.15 1.65
CA LEU A 168 10.80 4.39 2.63
C LEU A 168 10.76 2.87 2.43
N VAL A 169 9.76 2.35 1.72
CA VAL A 169 9.54 0.89 1.52
C VAL A 169 9.94 0.42 0.12
N MET A 170 9.69 1.25 -0.89
CA MET A 170 9.87 0.95 -2.30
C MET A 170 11.14 1.61 -2.85
N ASP A 171 11.98 0.82 -3.53
CA ASP A 171 13.23 1.34 -4.12
C ASP A 171 13.03 1.87 -5.54
N ASP A 172 12.10 1.28 -6.30
CA ASP A 172 11.85 1.59 -7.71
C ASP A 172 10.85 2.76 -7.84
N PRO A 173 11.13 3.82 -8.63
CA PRO A 173 10.24 4.97 -8.77
C PRO A 173 8.86 4.63 -9.36
N SER A 174 8.78 3.65 -10.26
CA SER A 174 7.50 3.18 -10.79
C SER A 174 6.68 2.50 -9.69
N ASP A 175 7.31 1.65 -8.88
CA ASP A 175 6.62 1.04 -7.73
C ASP A 175 6.17 2.09 -6.71
N GLN A 176 6.99 3.13 -6.46
CA GLN A 176 6.60 4.25 -5.59
C GLN A 176 5.37 4.97 -6.12
N PHE A 177 5.33 5.27 -7.42
CA PHE A 177 4.19 5.90 -8.09
C PHE A 177 2.92 5.05 -7.97
N TRP A 178 2.97 3.79 -8.39
CA TRP A 178 1.80 2.92 -8.39
C TRP A 178 1.29 2.59 -6.98
N CYS A 179 2.21 2.39 -6.02
CA CYS A 179 1.84 2.12 -4.65
C CYS A 179 1.21 3.35 -3.99
N THR A 180 1.75 4.55 -4.25
CA THR A 180 1.18 5.80 -3.75
C THR A 180 -0.21 6.03 -4.33
N LEU A 181 -0.38 5.89 -5.64
CA LEU A 181 -1.67 6.00 -6.32
C LEU A 181 -2.70 5.04 -5.71
N ALA A 182 -2.33 3.76 -5.54
CA ALA A 182 -3.22 2.75 -4.98
C ALA A 182 -3.59 3.03 -3.51
N PHE A 183 -2.62 3.37 -2.67
CA PHE A 183 -2.87 3.60 -1.24
C PHE A 183 -3.73 4.84 -1.00
N LEU A 184 -3.50 5.90 -1.76
CA LEU A 184 -4.36 7.08 -1.73
C LEU A 184 -5.78 6.73 -2.19
N SER A 185 -5.94 5.95 -3.26
CA SER A 185 -7.26 5.48 -3.71
C SER A 185 -7.97 4.62 -2.64
N ILE A 186 -7.25 3.70 -1.98
CA ILE A 186 -7.78 2.88 -0.88
C ILE A 186 -8.23 3.76 0.29
N LEU A 187 -7.41 4.73 0.71
CA LEU A 187 -7.75 5.67 1.76
C LEU A 187 -8.99 6.48 1.40
N ASP A 188 -9.03 7.03 0.20
CA ASP A 188 -10.12 7.89 -0.24
C ASP A 188 -11.47 7.18 -0.15
N ARG A 189 -11.52 5.93 -0.65
CA ARG A 189 -12.73 5.10 -0.70
C ARG A 189 -13.15 4.54 0.66
N GLY A 190 -12.18 4.22 1.53
CA GLY A 190 -12.44 3.38 2.70
C GLY A 190 -12.22 4.05 4.05
N PHE A 191 -11.52 5.18 4.11
CA PHE A 191 -11.13 5.79 5.39
C PHE A 191 -12.34 6.14 6.27
N HIS A 192 -13.41 6.69 5.70
CA HIS A 192 -14.62 7.03 6.45
C HIS A 192 -15.36 5.79 7.00
N THR A 193 -15.20 4.62 6.36
CA THR A 193 -15.77 3.37 6.89
C THR A 193 -15.06 2.90 8.16
N LEU A 194 -13.81 3.33 8.39
CA LEU A 194 -13.07 2.99 9.61
C LEU A 194 -13.42 3.87 10.80
N GLN A 195 -13.95 5.08 10.57
CA GLN A 195 -14.26 6.07 11.61
C GLN A 195 -15.34 5.62 12.60
N GLN A 196 -16.06 4.54 12.28
CA GLN A 196 -17.01 3.89 13.17
C GLN A 196 -16.79 2.38 13.07
N PRO A 197 -16.29 1.64 14.09
CA PRO A 197 -16.07 1.96 15.51
C PRO A 197 -14.58 2.15 15.88
N THR A 198 -13.68 2.29 14.90
CA THR A 198 -12.23 2.38 15.13
C THR A 198 -11.83 3.83 15.36
N SER A 199 -11.11 4.13 16.46
CA SER A 199 -10.64 5.47 16.81
C SER A 199 -9.49 5.98 15.91
N VAL A 200 -9.50 5.69 14.61
CA VAL A 200 -8.49 6.20 13.66
C VAL A 200 -8.95 7.58 13.19
N SER A 201 -8.25 8.60 13.66
CA SER A 201 -8.43 9.99 13.25
C SER A 201 -7.57 10.30 12.02
N LEU A 202 -7.94 11.33 11.26
CA LEU A 202 -7.09 11.84 10.18
C LEU A 202 -5.70 12.24 10.72
N GLN A 203 -5.62 12.72 11.96
CA GLN A 203 -4.36 13.09 12.60
C GLN A 203 -3.39 11.90 12.75
N ASP A 204 -3.90 10.66 12.86
CA ASP A 204 -3.05 9.47 12.92
C ASP A 204 -2.33 9.19 11.59
N LEU A 205 -2.79 9.80 10.49
CA LEU A 205 -2.12 9.76 9.19
C LEU A 205 -1.03 10.83 9.05
N HIS A 206 -1.00 11.83 9.94
CA HIS A 206 0.01 12.89 9.88
C HIS A 206 1.37 12.32 10.28
N GLN A 207 2.33 12.35 9.34
CA GLN A 207 3.66 11.75 9.51
C GLN A 207 3.60 10.24 9.85
N ALA A 208 2.59 9.53 9.33
CA ALA A 208 2.45 8.10 9.55
C ALA A 208 3.73 7.33 9.16
N SER A 209 4.16 6.44 10.05
CA SER A 209 5.21 5.46 9.72
C SER A 209 4.69 4.42 8.72
N PRO A 210 5.56 3.70 8.00
CA PRO A 210 5.13 2.57 7.17
C PRO A 210 4.26 1.56 7.93
N GLU A 211 4.59 1.26 9.19
CA GLU A 211 3.80 0.36 10.06
C GLU A 211 2.41 0.91 10.37
N THR A 212 2.29 2.23 10.55
CA THR A 212 0.99 2.85 10.82
C THR A 212 0.12 2.83 9.56
N LEU A 213 0.72 3.20 8.42
CA LEU A 213 0.05 3.22 7.14
C LEU A 213 -0.41 1.82 6.71
N GLU A 214 0.44 0.81 6.80
CA GLU A 214 0.08 -0.56 6.40
C GLU A 214 -1.08 -1.12 7.23
N LEU A 215 -1.15 -0.80 8.54
CA LEU A 215 -2.27 -1.19 9.39
C LEU A 215 -3.57 -0.50 8.99
N VAL A 216 -3.53 0.80 8.66
CA VAL A 216 -4.72 1.53 8.18
C VAL A 216 -5.20 0.94 6.85
N ILE A 217 -4.28 0.77 5.89
CA ILE A 217 -4.59 0.17 4.58
C ILE A 217 -5.18 -1.24 4.76
N CYS A 218 -4.56 -2.09 5.57
CA CYS A 218 -5.06 -3.45 5.82
C CYS A 218 -6.44 -3.45 6.49
N ARG A 219 -6.72 -2.50 7.39
CA ARG A 219 -8.06 -2.36 7.99
C ARG A 219 -9.11 -2.00 6.94
N ILE A 220 -8.80 -1.07 6.04
CA ILE A 220 -9.69 -0.71 4.93
C ILE A 220 -9.90 -1.91 4.00
N VAL A 221 -8.83 -2.57 3.59
CA VAL A 221 -8.94 -3.73 2.68
C VAL A 221 -9.77 -4.84 3.35
N ALA A 222 -9.64 -5.03 4.66
CA ALA A 222 -10.46 -5.99 5.39
C ALA A 222 -11.96 -5.65 5.37
N THR A 223 -12.37 -4.38 5.30
CA THR A 223 -13.80 -4.02 5.19
C THR A 223 -14.36 -4.22 3.79
N ILE A 224 -13.50 -4.23 2.76
CA ILE A 224 -13.89 -4.38 1.34
C ILE A 224 -13.91 -5.84 0.89
N VAL A 225 -13.01 -6.67 1.41
CA VAL A 225 -12.82 -8.07 0.99
C VAL A 225 -13.82 -9.04 1.68
N HIS A 226 -14.77 -8.50 2.45
CA HIS A 226 -15.76 -9.23 3.23
C HIS A 226 -17.17 -9.08 2.68
#